data_AF-A0A371G417-F1
#
_entry.id   AF-A0A371G417-F1
#
_cell.length_a   1.000
_cell.length_b   1.000
_cell.length_c   1.000
_cell.angle_alpha   90.00
_cell.angle_beta   90.00
_cell.angle_gamma   90.00
#
_symmetry.space_group_name_H-M   'P 1'
#
loop_
_entity.id
_entity.type
_entity.pdbx_description
1 polymer ?
#
loop_
_entity_poly.entity_id
_entity_poly.type
_entity_poly.pdbx_seq_one_letter_code
_entity_poly.pdbx_strand_id
1 'polypeptide(L)'
;MSSDLRQRLVELLREYVDIFAWSYRDMPGLDTTIVEHRLPLVPNAVLVRQQLRRMKPKVALKIKEEVEKQWNAGFLAVAKYPQWVANIVLVPKKDGKGPQ
;
A
#
# COMPACT_ATOMS: atom_id res chain seq x y z
N MET A 1 -18.71 18.38 23.96
CA MET A 1 -18.11 17.19 24.60
C MET A 1 -17.73 17.56 26.00
N SER A 2 -18.16 16.81 27.03
CA SER A 2 -17.74 17.11 28.40
C SER A 2 -16.23 16.92 28.53
N SER A 3 -15.58 17.73 29.38
CA SER A 3 -14.13 17.66 29.64
C SER A 3 -13.70 16.23 30.02
N ASP A 4 -14.50 15.58 30.85
CA ASP A 4 -14.28 14.21 31.36
C ASP A 4 -14.25 13.15 30.25
N LEU A 5 -15.20 13.22 29.31
CA LEU A 5 -15.24 12.28 28.18
C LEU A 5 -14.02 12.43 27.26
N ARG A 6 -13.57 13.67 27.03
CA ARG A 6 -12.38 13.93 26.22
C ARG A 6 -11.13 13.35 26.88
N GLN A 7 -10.99 13.49 28.20
CA GLN A 7 -9.84 12.98 28.94
C GLN A 7 -9.77 11.45 28.87
N ARG A 8 -10.90 10.79 29.13
CA ARG A 8 -11.03 9.31 29.02
C ARG A 8 -10.71 8.80 27.62
N LEU A 9 -11.15 9.52 26.58
CA LEU A 9 -10.84 9.14 25.20
C LEU A 9 -9.35 9.26 24.89
N VAL A 10 -8.68 10.31 25.38
CA VAL A 10 -7.23 10.48 25.17
C VAL A 10 -6.44 9.39 25.89
N GLU A 11 -6.84 9.00 27.10
CA GLU A 11 -6.24 7.90 27.84
C GLU A 11 -6.37 6.58 27.07
N LEU A 12 -7.58 6.27 26.58
CA LEU A 12 -7.84 5.08 25.78
C LEU A 12 -6.97 5.02 24.50
N LEU A 13 -6.88 6.13 23.77
CA LEU A 13 -6.07 6.19 22.54
C LEU A 13 -4.57 6.04 22.81
N ARG A 14 -4.09 6.47 23.99
CA ARG A 14 -2.71 6.28 24.41
C ARG A 14 -2.44 4.85 24.86
N GLU A 15 -3.40 4.23 25.54
CA GLU A 15 -3.32 2.82 25.95
C GLU A 15 -3.22 1.90 24.74
N TYR A 16 -4.02 2.16 23.71
CA TYR A 16 -4.08 1.36 22.47
C TYR A 16 -3.32 2.00 21.31
N VAL A 17 -2.22 2.71 21.59
CA VAL A 17 -1.42 3.39 20.55
C VAL A 17 -0.87 2.43 19.51
N ASP A 18 -0.61 1.18 19.90
CA ASP A 18 -0.06 0.08 19.09
C ASP A 18 -1.09 -0.59 18.16
N ILE A 19 -2.38 -0.39 18.41
CA ILE A 19 -3.45 -0.89 17.51
C ILE A 19 -3.47 -0.10 16.19
N PHE A 20 -2.99 1.14 16.19
CA PHE A 20 -3.03 2.01 15.02
C PHE A 20 -1.81 1.84 14.12
N ALA A 21 -2.04 1.90 12.82
CA ALA A 21 -0.98 1.94 11.83
C ALA A 21 -0.48 3.37 11.61
N TRP A 22 0.57 3.77 12.33
CA TRP A 22 1.20 5.10 12.17
C TRP A 22 2.11 5.16 10.94
N SER A 23 2.58 4.01 10.49
CA SER A 23 3.43 3.80 9.32
C SER A 23 3.13 2.46 8.65
N TYR A 24 3.69 2.23 7.46
CA TYR A 24 3.56 0.94 6.79
C TYR A 24 4.16 -0.23 7.58
N ARG A 25 5.15 0.04 8.45
CA ARG A 25 5.77 -1.01 9.29
C ARG A 25 4.82 -1.56 10.35
N ASP A 26 3.83 -0.78 10.73
CA ASP A 26 2.82 -1.15 11.74
C ASP A 26 1.70 -2.01 11.13
N MET A 27 1.75 -2.30 9.82
CA MET A 27 0.83 -3.18 9.12
C MET A 27 1.56 -4.43 8.57
N PRO A 28 2.05 -5.35 9.42
CA PRO A 28 2.83 -6.52 8.99
C PRO A 28 2.05 -7.53 8.12
N GLY A 29 0.77 -7.26 7.85
CA GLY A 29 -0.14 -8.18 7.15
C GLY A 29 -0.57 -9.34 8.05
N LEU A 30 -1.36 -10.25 7.47
CA LEU A 30 -1.68 -11.53 8.09
C LEU A 30 -0.70 -12.59 7.59
N ASP A 31 -0.43 -13.59 8.41
CA ASP A 31 0.37 -14.75 8.00
C ASP A 31 -0.32 -15.46 6.83
N THR A 32 0.40 -15.56 5.70
CA THR A 32 -0.10 -16.16 4.46
C THR A 32 -0.34 -17.66 4.59
N THR A 33 0.22 -18.31 5.62
CA THR A 33 -0.09 -19.72 5.96
C THR A 33 -1.46 -19.87 6.59
N ILE A 34 -1.99 -18.80 7.22
CA ILE A 34 -3.29 -18.80 7.90
C ILE A 34 -4.37 -18.35 6.92
N VAL A 35 -4.16 -17.22 6.23
CA VAL A 35 -5.15 -16.67 5.29
C VAL A 35 -4.44 -16.04 4.08
N GLU A 36 -4.85 -16.46 2.89
CA GLU A 36 -4.52 -15.79 1.63
C GLU A 36 -5.78 -15.51 0.82
N HIS A 37 -5.82 -14.37 0.13
CA HIS A 37 -6.89 -14.07 -0.80
C HIS A 37 -6.54 -14.62 -2.19
N ARG A 38 -7.44 -15.43 -2.76
CA ARG A 38 -7.32 -15.93 -4.12
C ARG A 38 -8.31 -15.21 -5.01
N LEU A 39 -7.81 -14.56 -6.05
CA LEU A 39 -8.63 -13.94 -7.10
C LEU A 39 -8.99 -15.02 -8.14
N PRO A 40 -10.26 -15.46 -8.23
CA PRO A 40 -10.67 -16.40 -9.27
C PRO A 40 -10.58 -15.73 -10.65
N LEU A 41 -9.97 -16.42 -11.61
CA LEU A 41 -9.89 -15.96 -12.99
C LEU A 41 -11.06 -16.54 -13.80
N VAL A 42 -11.57 -15.74 -14.73
CA VAL A 42 -12.53 -16.22 -15.73
C VAL A 42 -11.85 -17.31 -16.58
N PRO A 43 -12.53 -18.43 -16.88
CA PRO A 43 -11.98 -19.44 -17.77
C PRO A 43 -11.52 -18.83 -19.10
N ASN A 44 -10.35 -19.23 -19.58
CA ASN A 44 -9.71 -18.73 -20.82
C ASN A 44 -9.36 -17.23 -20.84
N ALA A 45 -9.23 -16.58 -19.67
CA ALA A 45 -8.76 -15.20 -19.60
C ALA A 45 -7.36 -15.05 -20.23
N VAL A 46 -7.21 -14.07 -21.12
CA VAL A 46 -5.93 -13.76 -21.76
C VAL A 46 -5.09 -12.91 -20.81
N LEU A 47 -3.92 -13.42 -20.44
CA LEU A 47 -2.94 -12.67 -19.64
C LEU A 47 -2.23 -11.64 -20.51
N VAL A 48 -2.19 -10.38 -20.04
CA VAL A 48 -1.63 -9.26 -20.79
C VAL A 48 -0.38 -8.71 -20.11
N ARG A 49 0.72 -8.65 -20.86
CA ARG A 49 1.94 -7.92 -20.48
C ARG A 49 1.94 -6.56 -21.15
N GLN A 50 1.49 -5.53 -20.43
CA GLN A 50 1.47 -4.17 -20.96
C GLN A 50 2.90 -3.65 -21.15
N GLN A 51 3.14 -3.00 -22.29
CA GLN A 51 4.39 -2.29 -22.55
C GLN A 51 4.52 -1.09 -21.61
N LEU A 52 5.73 -0.88 -21.07
CA LEU A 52 5.99 0.21 -20.14
C LEU A 52 5.82 1.56 -20.84
N ARG A 53 5.01 2.45 -20.25
CA ARG A 53 4.84 3.81 -20.76
C ARG A 53 6.05 4.69 -20.46
N ARG A 54 6.44 5.55 -21.40
CA ARG A 54 7.44 6.61 -21.14
C ARG A 54 6.90 7.57 -20.09
N MET A 55 7.69 7.82 -19.05
CA MET A 55 7.34 8.71 -17.95
C MET A 55 8.31 9.90 -17.90
N LYS A 56 7.81 11.06 -17.46
CA LYS A 56 8.67 12.22 -17.18
C LYS A 56 9.58 11.89 -15.98
N PRO A 57 10.86 12.33 -15.97
CA PRO A 57 11.80 12.00 -14.90
C PRO A 57 11.30 12.33 -13.49
N LYS A 58 10.65 13.50 -13.32
CA LYS A 58 10.05 13.92 -12.04
C LYS A 58 8.96 12.97 -11.53
N VAL A 59 8.20 12.35 -12.44
CA VAL A 59 7.15 11.37 -12.09
C VAL A 59 7.78 10.03 -11.74
N ALA A 60 8.76 9.59 -12.53
CA ALA A 60 9.49 8.35 -12.27
C ALA A 60 10.18 8.36 -10.89
N LEU A 61 10.75 9.51 -10.49
CA LEU A 61 11.38 9.66 -9.17
C LEU A 61 10.38 9.45 -8.04
N LYS A 62 9.20 10.09 -8.11
CA LYS A 62 8.13 9.92 -7.10
C LYS A 62 7.63 8.48 -7.01
N ILE A 63 7.47 7.82 -8.16
CA ILE A 63 7.08 6.41 -8.20
C ILE A 63 8.14 5.55 -7.54
N LYS A 64 9.43 5.80 -7.82
CA LYS A 64 10.54 5.08 -7.21
C LYS A 64 10.53 5.23 -5.69
N GLU A 65 10.41 6.44 -5.17
CA GLU A 65 10.35 6.72 -3.73
C GLU A 65 9.20 5.94 -3.06
N GLU A 66 8.02 5.93 -3.67
CA GLU A 66 6.85 5.21 -3.14
C GLU A 66 7.03 3.68 -3.19
N VAL A 67 7.57 3.16 -4.29
CA VAL A 67 7.88 1.73 -4.43
C VAL A 67 8.92 1.29 -3.41
N GLU A 68 9.96 2.09 -3.15
CA GLU A 68 10.96 1.79 -2.13
C GLU A 68 10.35 1.75 -0.71
N LYS A 69 9.42 2.65 -0.39
CA LYS A 69 8.70 2.60 0.90
C LYS A 69 7.91 1.30 1.06
N GLN A 70 7.11 0.93 0.05
CA GLN A 70 6.28 -0.28 0.09
C GLN A 70 7.13 -1.56 0.07
N TRP A 71 8.26 -1.54 -0.65
CA TRP A 71 9.25 -2.61 -0.62
C TRP A 71 9.84 -2.80 0.77
N ASN A 72 10.30 -1.72 1.41
CA ASN A 72 10.88 -1.77 2.75
C ASN A 72 9.85 -2.16 3.84
N ALA A 73 8.56 -1.93 3.58
CA ALA A 73 7.47 -2.40 4.43
C ALA A 73 7.12 -3.88 4.24
N GLY A 74 7.66 -4.54 3.19
CA GLY A 74 7.36 -5.93 2.88
C GLY A 74 6.08 -6.17 2.08
N PHE A 75 5.45 -5.12 1.55
CA PHE A 75 4.21 -5.26 0.76
C PHE A 75 4.47 -5.71 -0.68
N LEU A 76 5.65 -5.40 -1.20
CA LEU A 76 6.06 -5.75 -2.55
C LEU A 76 7.06 -6.90 -2.51
N ALA A 77 6.92 -7.81 -3.46
CA ALA A 77 7.85 -8.91 -3.69
C ALA A 77 8.18 -9.02 -5.18
N VAL A 78 9.33 -9.61 -5.50
CA VAL A 78 9.75 -9.81 -6.90
C VAL A 78 8.96 -10.98 -7.50
N ALA A 79 8.19 -10.71 -8.54
CA ALA A 79 7.58 -11.74 -9.37
C ALA A 79 8.56 -12.21 -10.46
N LYS A 80 8.86 -13.52 -10.51
CA LYS A 80 9.70 -14.11 -11.56
C LYS A 80 8.85 -14.44 -12.78
N TYR A 81 9.28 -13.97 -13.96
CA TYR A 81 8.65 -14.22 -15.26
C TYR A 81 7.12 -13.96 -15.29
N PRO A 82 6.65 -12.74 -14.94
CA PRO A 82 5.24 -12.45 -14.88
C PRO A 82 4.58 -12.54 -16.27
N GLN A 83 3.51 -13.34 -16.36
CA GLN A 83 2.65 -13.42 -17.55
C GLN A 83 1.68 -12.23 -17.65
N TRP A 84 1.50 -11.49 -16.55
CA TRP A 84 0.67 -10.27 -16.50
C TRP A 84 1.49 -9.10 -15.95
N VAL A 85 1.46 -7.96 -16.64
CA VAL A 85 2.15 -6.73 -16.22
C VAL A 85 1.24 -5.55 -16.51
N ALA A 86 0.99 -4.73 -15.51
CA ALA A 86 0.24 -3.48 -15.64
C ALA A 86 1.15 -2.25 -15.50
N ASN A 87 0.80 -1.19 -16.21
CA ASN A 87 1.52 0.08 -16.11
C ASN A 87 1.19 0.83 -14.80
N ILE A 88 2.22 1.34 -14.12
CA ILE A 88 2.06 2.22 -12.96
C ILE A 88 1.56 3.61 -13.41
N VAL A 89 0.64 4.18 -12.65
CA VAL A 89 0.10 5.54 -12.87
C VAL A 89 0.19 6.32 -11.57
N LEU A 90 0.84 7.49 -11.61
CA LEU A 90 0.84 8.42 -10.49
C LEU A 90 -0.47 9.21 -10.46
N VAL A 91 -1.20 9.11 -9.35
CA VAL A 91 -2.41 9.88 -9.10
C VAL A 91 -2.13 10.90 -7.99
N PRO A 92 -2.15 12.22 -8.27
CA PRO A 92 -1.99 13.24 -7.24
C PRO A 92 -3.16 13.21 -6.25
N LYS A 93 -2.86 13.18 -4.94
CA LYS A 93 -3.87 13.38 -3.88
C LYS A 93 -4.20 14.88 -3.73
N LYS A 94 -5.43 15.17 -3.30
CA LYS A 94 -5.99 16.53 -3.18
C LYS A 94 -5.21 17.42 -2.19
N ASP A 95 -4.58 16.84 -1.17
CA ASP A 95 -3.95 17.60 -0.07
C ASP A 95 -2.50 18.04 -0.33
N GLY A 96 -2.00 17.91 -1.57
CA GLY A 96 -0.65 18.38 -1.95
C GLY A 96 0.53 17.61 -1.31
N LYS A 97 0.28 16.87 -0.23
CA LYS A 97 1.16 15.81 0.26
C LYS A 97 1.01 14.62 -0.68
N GLY A 98 2.13 14.16 -1.24
CA GLY A 98 2.19 12.96 -2.07
C GLY A 98 1.65 11.72 -1.34
N PRO A 99 1.57 10.55 -2.02
CA PRO A 99 1.26 9.30 -1.33
C PRO A 99 2.23 9.12 -0.15
N GLN A 100 1.66 8.71 0.99
CA GLN A 100 2.35 8.61 2.28
C GLN A 100 3.43 7.55 2.22
#